data_AF-A0A9Q4B2F2-F1
#
_entry.id   AF-A0A9Q4B2F2-F1
#
_cell.length_a   1.000
_cell.length_b   1.000
_cell.length_c   1.000
_cell.angle_alpha   90.00
_cell.angle_beta   90.00
_cell.angle_gamma   90.00
#
_symmetry.space_group_name_H-M   'P 1'
#
loop_
_entity.id
_entity.type
_entity.pdbx_description
1 polymer ?
#
loop_
_entity_poly.entity_id
_entity_poly.type
_entity_poly.pdbx_seq_one_letter_code
_entity_poly.pdbx_strand_id
1 'polypeptide(L)'
;MRLDKEFNPVPKIKDKRPKSKKKKLQMYKGVSIPSKRVRGNISKKDYERAVREFGDACAVCGSPYIEMHHILYRSHNGRGKWRNLIPLCPEHHRGKTGVHANYKGMSDKLRNERKRMYGDWYWADKYDLYKANLIPNTTDEAYEKFMLTQEKAHKNPSSIVNQ
;
A
#
# COMPACT_ATOMS: atom_id res chain seq x y z
N MET A 1 -12.12 -5.27 65.59
CA MET A 1 -12.85 -6.11 64.62
C MET A 1 -12.05 -6.14 63.33
N ARG A 2 -11.54 -7.32 62.94
CA ARG A 2 -10.81 -7.51 61.66
C ARG A 2 -11.84 -7.78 60.58
N LEU A 3 -11.96 -6.88 59.61
CA LEU A 3 -12.76 -7.09 58.40
C LEU A 3 -11.96 -7.97 57.43
N ASP A 4 -12.59 -9.09 57.15
CA ASP A 4 -12.30 -10.19 56.26
C ASP A 4 -11.90 -9.71 54.85
N LYS A 5 -10.72 -10.14 54.40
CA LYS A 5 -10.24 -9.91 53.03
C LYS A 5 -11.05 -10.78 52.07
N GLU A 6 -11.80 -10.15 51.19
CA GLU A 6 -12.49 -10.80 50.08
C GLU A 6 -11.55 -11.69 49.27
N PHE A 7 -11.96 -12.95 49.07
CA PHE A 7 -11.26 -13.92 48.26
C PHE A 7 -11.33 -13.51 46.79
N ASN A 8 -10.20 -13.15 46.20
CA ASN A 8 -10.09 -12.84 44.78
C ASN A 8 -9.87 -14.16 44.01
N PRO A 9 -10.83 -14.66 43.20
CA PRO A 9 -10.69 -15.95 42.55
C PRO A 9 -9.54 -15.94 41.53
N VAL A 10 -8.69 -16.97 41.62
CA VAL A 10 -7.53 -17.16 40.75
C VAL A 10 -7.93 -17.02 39.27
N PRO A 11 -7.20 -16.24 38.45
CA PRO A 11 -7.52 -16.06 37.03
C PRO A 11 -7.48 -17.40 36.30
N LYS A 12 -8.59 -17.75 35.62
CA LYS A 12 -8.70 -18.97 34.81
C LYS A 12 -7.60 -18.97 33.72
N ILE A 13 -6.67 -19.91 33.80
CA ILE A 13 -5.66 -20.16 32.77
C ILE A 13 -6.41 -20.57 31.49
N LYS A 14 -6.43 -19.69 30.49
CA LYS A 14 -7.00 -20.02 29.17
C LYS A 14 -6.02 -20.92 28.43
N ASP A 15 -6.48 -22.08 27.98
CA ASP A 15 -5.68 -22.95 27.11
C ASP A 15 -5.20 -22.17 25.88
N LYS A 16 -3.90 -22.29 25.59
CA LYS A 16 -3.31 -21.67 24.41
C LYS A 16 -3.91 -22.34 23.18
N ARG A 17 -4.70 -21.58 22.41
CA ARG A 17 -5.21 -22.02 21.10
C ARG A 17 -4.06 -22.61 20.27
N PRO A 18 -4.24 -23.78 19.64
CA PRO A 18 -3.20 -24.40 18.84
C PRO A 18 -2.70 -23.42 17.78
N LYS A 19 -1.37 -23.25 17.67
CA LYS A 19 -0.77 -22.37 16.67
C LYS A 19 -1.17 -22.89 15.29
N SER A 20 -1.91 -22.08 14.52
CA SER A 20 -2.33 -22.42 13.16
C SER A 20 -1.10 -22.80 12.31
N LYS A 21 -1.19 -23.89 11.54
CA LYS A 21 -0.12 -24.32 10.62
C LYS A 21 0.33 -23.14 9.74
N LYS A 22 1.65 -22.92 9.63
CA LYS A 22 2.20 -21.87 8.75
C LYS A 22 1.73 -22.14 7.31
N LYS A 23 1.04 -21.18 6.68
CA LYS A 23 0.66 -21.28 5.26
C LYS A 23 1.92 -21.45 4.42
N LYS A 24 1.93 -22.44 3.51
CA LYS A 24 3.00 -22.62 2.52
C LYS A 24 3.11 -21.35 1.66
N LEU A 25 4.34 -20.91 1.40
CA LEU A 25 4.62 -19.81 0.47
C LEU A 25 4.14 -20.21 -0.94
N GLN A 26 3.52 -19.27 -1.66
CA GLN A 26 3.07 -19.52 -3.02
C GLN A 26 4.29 -19.50 -3.95
N MET A 27 4.51 -20.58 -4.70
CA MET A 27 5.50 -20.60 -5.77
C MET A 27 4.84 -20.24 -7.10
N TYR A 28 5.54 -19.49 -7.94
CA TYR A 28 5.11 -19.18 -9.30
C TYR A 28 6.33 -19.19 -10.21
N LYS A 29 6.31 -20.04 -11.26
CA LYS A 29 7.43 -20.22 -12.18
C LYS A 29 8.79 -20.41 -11.46
N GLY A 30 8.80 -21.22 -10.40
CA GLY A 30 10.00 -21.47 -9.58
C GLY A 30 10.38 -20.37 -8.58
N VAL A 31 9.70 -19.23 -8.59
CA VAL A 31 9.97 -18.10 -7.66
C VAL A 31 9.04 -18.18 -6.44
N SER A 32 9.60 -18.02 -5.24
CA SER A 32 8.82 -17.90 -4.01
C SER A 32 8.23 -16.50 -3.87
N ILE A 33 6.90 -16.42 -3.73
CA ILE A 33 6.19 -15.15 -3.62
C ILE A 33 5.82 -14.89 -2.16
N PRO A 34 6.22 -13.75 -1.59
CA PRO A 34 5.81 -13.36 -0.25
C PRO A 34 4.28 -13.21 -0.12
N SER A 35 3.77 -13.38 1.09
CA SER A 35 2.33 -13.26 1.35
C SER A 35 1.78 -11.87 1.00
N LYS A 36 0.48 -11.78 0.70
CA LYS A 36 -0.24 -10.51 0.45
C LYS A 36 0.00 -9.48 1.57
N ARG A 37 0.03 -9.94 2.83
CA ARG A 37 0.28 -9.08 4.00
C ARG A 37 1.67 -8.44 3.93
N VAL A 38 2.70 -9.23 3.66
CA VAL A 38 4.09 -8.75 3.57
C VAL A 38 4.24 -7.74 2.42
N ARG A 39 3.66 -8.04 1.25
CA ARG A 39 3.73 -7.19 0.06
C ARG A 39 2.91 -5.90 0.18
N GLY A 40 1.86 -5.91 1.00
CA GLY A 40 1.03 -4.74 1.28
C GLY A 40 1.61 -3.81 2.36
N ASN A 41 2.61 -4.26 3.14
CA ASN A 41 3.26 -3.42 4.14
C ASN A 41 4.12 -2.35 3.46
N ILE A 42 4.08 -1.14 4.01
CA ILE A 42 4.91 -0.03 3.57
C ILE A 42 6.29 -0.19 4.20
N SER A 43 7.33 -0.29 3.37
CA SER A 43 8.71 -0.33 3.86
C SER A 43 9.17 1.08 4.27
N LYS A 44 10.16 1.20 5.16
CA LYS A 44 10.74 2.51 5.52
C LYS A 44 11.25 3.26 4.27
N LYS A 45 11.90 2.55 3.34
CA LYS A 45 12.37 3.08 2.05
C LYS A 45 11.23 3.63 1.19
N ASP A 46 10.12 2.89 1.09
CA ASP A 46 8.95 3.35 0.32
C ASP A 46 8.23 4.52 1.00
N TYR A 47 8.17 4.54 2.33
CA TYR A 47 7.63 5.66 3.10
C TYR A 47 8.44 6.94 2.87
N GLU A 48 9.76 6.89 3.07
CA GLU A 48 10.66 8.03 2.90
C GLU A 48 10.65 8.55 1.46
N ARG A 49 10.57 7.65 0.47
CA ARG A 49 10.45 8.05 -0.93
C ARG A 49 9.11 8.71 -1.23
N ALA A 50 8.01 8.23 -0.65
CA ALA A 50 6.71 8.87 -0.79
C ALA A 50 6.69 10.28 -0.17
N VAL A 51 7.31 10.46 0.99
CA VAL A 51 7.47 11.79 1.61
C VAL A 51 8.32 12.72 0.75
N ARG A 52 9.42 12.22 0.18
CA ARG A 52 10.26 13.02 -0.72
C ARG A 52 9.51 13.48 -1.98
N GLU A 53 8.67 12.63 -2.54
CA GLU A 53 7.96 12.94 -3.79
C GLU A 53 6.69 13.77 -3.56
N PHE A 54 5.93 13.50 -2.51
CA PHE A 54 4.60 14.07 -2.30
C PHE A 54 4.55 15.10 -1.15
N GLY A 55 5.65 15.30 -0.44
CA GLY A 55 5.74 16.16 0.74
C GLY A 55 5.52 15.42 2.05
N ASP A 56 5.84 16.09 3.14
CA ASP A 56 5.66 15.65 4.53
C ASP A 56 4.34 16.15 5.16
N ALA A 57 3.47 16.76 4.35
CA ALA A 57 2.17 17.27 4.75
C ALA A 57 1.03 16.58 3.99
N CYS A 58 -0.19 16.74 4.49
CA CYS A 58 -1.39 16.22 3.85
C CYS A 58 -1.52 16.79 2.43
N ALA A 59 -1.58 15.91 1.42
CA ALA A 59 -1.67 16.32 0.03
C ALA A 59 -2.96 17.11 -0.32
N VAL A 60 -3.98 17.06 0.55
CA VAL A 60 -5.25 17.77 0.34
C VAL A 60 -5.29 19.14 1.02
N CYS A 61 -4.76 19.26 2.24
CA CYS A 61 -4.91 20.48 3.06
C CYS A 61 -3.63 21.03 3.70
N GLY A 62 -2.47 20.40 3.47
CA GLY A 62 -1.19 20.87 4.01
C GLY A 62 -0.98 20.64 5.51
N SER A 63 -1.87 19.90 6.20
CA SER A 63 -1.66 19.58 7.61
C SER A 63 -0.40 18.71 7.81
N PRO A 64 0.44 18.99 8.83
CA PRO A 64 1.67 18.22 9.09
C PRO A 64 1.41 16.85 9.74
N TYR A 65 0.20 16.62 10.25
CA TYR A 65 -0.14 15.35 10.90
C TYR A 65 -0.58 14.33 9.86
N ILE A 66 0.36 13.55 9.32
CA ILE A 66 0.10 12.64 8.19
C ILE A 66 0.02 11.16 8.59
N GLU A 67 -0.82 10.43 7.86
CA GLU A 67 -0.92 8.98 7.80
C GLU A 67 -0.70 8.56 6.34
N MET A 68 0.14 7.55 6.11
CA MET A 68 0.45 7.10 4.76
C MET A 68 -0.67 6.20 4.23
N HIS A 69 -1.36 6.66 3.19
CA HIS A 69 -2.53 5.99 2.63
C HIS A 69 -2.20 5.24 1.34
N HIS A 70 -2.77 4.03 1.16
CA HIS A 70 -2.69 3.28 -0.09
C HIS A 70 -3.81 3.69 -1.06
N ILE A 71 -3.46 4.29 -2.20
CA ILE A 71 -4.42 4.81 -3.19
C ILE A 71 -5.24 3.68 -3.83
N LEU A 72 -4.58 2.59 -4.25
CA LEU A 72 -5.26 1.31 -4.36
C LEU A 72 -5.21 0.62 -3.00
N TYR A 73 -6.37 0.43 -2.38
CA TYR A 73 -6.46 -0.12 -1.04
C TYR A 73 -5.80 -1.51 -0.92
N ARG A 74 -5.24 -1.79 0.26
CA ARG A 74 -4.65 -3.08 0.59
C ARG A 74 -5.65 -4.24 0.48
N SER A 75 -6.93 -3.99 0.76
CA SER A 75 -8.04 -4.95 0.54
C SER A 75 -8.15 -5.33 -0.93
N HIS A 76 -8.06 -4.34 -1.83
CA HIS A 76 -8.06 -4.46 -3.29
C HIS A 76 -6.67 -4.73 -3.89
N ASN A 77 -5.79 -5.39 -3.13
CA ASN A 77 -4.49 -5.88 -3.60
C ASN A 77 -3.41 -4.82 -3.87
N GLY A 78 -3.64 -3.55 -3.51
CA GLY A 78 -2.59 -2.53 -3.60
C GLY A 78 -1.37 -2.84 -2.73
N ARG A 79 -0.18 -2.56 -3.27
CA ARG A 79 1.11 -2.85 -2.63
C ARG A 79 1.64 -1.66 -1.87
N GLY A 80 2.55 -1.91 -0.93
CA GLY A 80 3.22 -0.87 -0.13
C GLY A 80 4.35 -0.16 -0.87
N LYS A 81 4.18 0.09 -2.17
CA LYS A 81 5.14 0.79 -3.02
C LYS A 81 4.85 2.27 -3.07
N TRP A 82 5.88 3.09 -3.01
CA TRP A 82 5.75 4.55 -2.87
C TRP A 82 4.80 5.21 -3.90
N ARG A 83 4.76 4.71 -5.16
CA ARG A 83 3.83 5.20 -6.22
C ARG A 83 2.34 4.99 -5.89
N ASN A 84 2.05 4.01 -5.03
CA ASN A 84 0.71 3.73 -4.51
C ASN A 84 0.38 4.51 -3.24
N LEU A 85 1.29 5.34 -2.74
CA LEU A 85 1.15 6.01 -1.46
C LEU A 85 0.80 7.49 -1.63
N ILE A 86 0.15 8.04 -0.61
CA ILE A 86 -0.09 9.47 -0.47
C ILE A 86 -0.17 9.86 1.01
N PRO A 87 0.49 10.93 1.44
CA PRO A 87 0.36 11.46 2.80
C PRO A 87 -1.00 12.16 2.97
N LEU A 88 -1.80 11.73 3.94
CA LEU A 88 -3.11 12.34 4.25
C LEU A 88 -3.25 12.55 5.76
N CYS A 89 -3.88 13.65 6.18
CA CYS A 89 -4.21 13.81 7.59
C CYS A 89 -5.36 12.88 8.03
N PRO A 90 -5.57 12.64 9.34
CA PRO A 90 -6.63 11.76 9.81
C PRO A 90 -8.02 12.07 9.24
N GLU A 91 -8.36 13.36 9.06
CA GLU A 91 -9.65 13.76 8.47
C GLU A 91 -9.73 13.36 6.98
N HIS A 92 -8.72 13.68 6.18
CA HIS A 92 -8.71 13.31 4.76
C HIS A 92 -8.38 11.83 4.49
N HIS A 93 -7.89 11.10 5.48
CA HIS A 93 -7.68 9.66 5.40
C HIS A 93 -8.97 8.90 5.73
N ARG A 94 -9.51 9.13 6.93
CA ARG A 94 -10.57 8.31 7.55
C ARG A 94 -11.78 9.11 8.05
N GLY A 95 -11.72 10.43 8.01
CA GLY A 95 -12.82 11.32 8.38
C GLY A 95 -13.91 11.43 7.31
N LYS A 96 -14.85 12.36 7.54
CA LYS A 96 -16.04 12.52 6.67
C LYS A 96 -15.69 13.11 5.32
N THR A 97 -14.64 13.92 5.25
CA THR A 97 -14.11 14.45 3.98
C THR A 97 -13.00 13.57 3.39
N GLY A 98 -12.77 12.39 3.95
CA GLY A 98 -11.64 11.54 3.61
C GLY A 98 -11.86 10.52 2.50
N VAL A 99 -10.75 9.92 2.08
CA VAL A 99 -10.68 8.92 1.01
C VAL A 99 -11.45 7.65 1.34
N HIS A 100 -11.43 7.19 2.61
CA HIS A 100 -12.20 6.00 3.01
C HIS A 100 -13.71 6.22 2.98
N ALA A 101 -14.18 7.45 3.24
CA ALA A 101 -15.58 7.84 3.07
C ALA A 101 -15.96 8.10 1.60
N ASN A 102 -14.97 8.03 0.70
CA ASN A 102 -15.07 8.41 -0.72
C ASN A 102 -15.76 9.76 -0.94
N TYR A 103 -15.48 10.73 -0.06
CA TYR A 103 -16.11 12.05 -0.12
C TYR A 103 -15.87 12.69 -1.49
N LYS A 104 -16.95 13.07 -2.17
CA LYS A 104 -16.91 13.67 -3.52
C LYS A 104 -16.07 12.88 -4.54
N GLY A 105 -16.03 11.55 -4.42
CA GLY A 105 -15.26 10.69 -5.33
C GLY A 105 -13.74 10.84 -5.19
N MET A 106 -13.24 11.28 -4.03
CA MET A 106 -11.81 11.52 -3.82
C MET A 106 -10.95 10.27 -4.11
N SER A 107 -11.45 9.07 -3.76
CA SER A 107 -10.74 7.82 -4.01
C SER A 107 -10.51 7.60 -5.52
N ASP A 108 -11.53 7.86 -6.35
CA ASP A 108 -11.44 7.73 -7.81
C ASP A 108 -10.55 8.80 -8.43
N LYS A 109 -10.61 10.04 -7.93
CA LYS A 109 -9.75 11.13 -8.38
C LYS A 109 -8.28 10.80 -8.16
N LEU A 110 -7.92 10.34 -6.96
CA LEU A 110 -6.54 9.95 -6.64
C LEU A 110 -6.07 8.76 -7.48
N ARG A 111 -6.93 7.76 -7.71
CA ARG A 111 -6.61 6.64 -8.62
C ARG A 111 -6.32 7.13 -10.04
N ASN A 112 -7.18 8.00 -10.57
CA ASN A 112 -7.03 8.53 -11.93
C ASN A 112 -5.78 9.40 -12.06
N GLU A 113 -5.50 10.23 -11.06
CA GLU A 113 -4.28 11.02 -10.99
C GLU A 113 -3.02 10.13 -11.00
N ARG A 114 -2.97 9.09 -10.16
CA ARG A 114 -1.83 8.17 -10.15
C ARG A 114 -1.66 7.40 -11.46
N LYS A 115 -2.76 6.99 -12.09
CA LYS A 115 -2.70 6.39 -13.43
C LYS A 115 -2.12 7.34 -14.46
N ARG A 116 -2.51 8.62 -14.41
CA ARG A 116 -1.95 9.65 -15.31
C ARG A 116 -0.47 9.94 -15.04
N MET A 117 0.01 9.76 -13.81
CA MET A 117 1.41 10.01 -13.48
C MET A 117 2.33 8.82 -13.75
N TYR A 118 1.87 7.60 -13.44
CA TYR A 118 2.72 6.40 -13.32
C TYR A 118 2.24 5.22 -14.18
N GLY A 119 1.13 5.37 -14.90
CA GLY A 119 0.48 4.30 -15.65
C GLY A 119 -0.37 3.38 -14.77
N ASP A 120 -1.02 2.39 -15.40
CA ASP A 120 -2.02 1.53 -14.76
C ASP A 120 -1.46 0.63 -13.64
N TRP A 121 -0.15 0.42 -13.63
CA TRP A 121 0.56 -0.46 -12.70
C TRP A 121 1.18 0.27 -11.50
N TYR A 122 0.82 1.54 -11.25
CA TYR A 122 1.34 2.34 -10.12
C TYR A 122 1.23 1.65 -8.76
N TRP A 123 0.22 0.79 -8.58
CA TRP A 123 -0.08 0.09 -7.34
C TRP A 123 0.70 -1.21 -7.12
N ALA A 124 1.36 -1.71 -8.18
CA ALA A 124 1.90 -3.05 -8.24
C ALA A 124 3.37 -3.12 -7.76
N ASP A 125 3.77 -4.31 -7.32
CA ASP A 125 5.17 -4.64 -7.09
C ASP A 125 5.70 -5.57 -8.20
N LYS A 126 7.01 -5.86 -8.13
CA LYS A 126 7.69 -6.75 -9.07
C LYS A 126 7.06 -8.13 -9.23
N TYR A 127 6.42 -8.67 -8.20
CA TYR A 127 5.78 -9.99 -8.30
C TYR A 127 4.46 -9.92 -9.07
N ASP A 128 3.71 -8.81 -8.97
CA ASP A 128 2.49 -8.63 -9.78
C ASP A 128 2.86 -8.45 -11.26
N LEU A 129 3.86 -7.63 -11.55
CA LEU A 129 4.35 -7.44 -12.93
C LEU A 129 4.89 -8.74 -13.53
N TYR A 130 5.63 -9.52 -12.74
CA TYR A 130 6.14 -10.82 -13.19
C TYR A 130 5.01 -11.81 -13.47
N LYS A 131 3.97 -11.85 -12.62
CA LYS A 131 2.77 -12.67 -12.88
C LYS A 131 2.01 -12.23 -14.13
N ALA A 132 2.01 -10.94 -14.42
CA ALA A 132 1.42 -10.36 -15.61
C ALA A 132 2.30 -10.52 -16.87
N ASN A 133 3.48 -11.15 -16.76
CA ASN A 133 4.48 -11.27 -17.83
C ASN A 133 4.94 -9.91 -18.41
N LEU A 134 4.91 -8.84 -17.60
CA LEU A 134 5.37 -7.51 -18.00
C LEU A 134 6.86 -7.29 -17.77
N ILE A 135 7.45 -8.11 -16.91
CA ILE A 135 8.89 -8.13 -16.66
C ILE A 135 9.41 -9.58 -16.70
N PRO A 136 10.68 -9.80 -17.09
CA PRO A 136 11.23 -11.14 -17.28
C PRO A 136 11.54 -11.87 -15.96
N ASN A 137 11.74 -11.14 -14.86
CA ASN A 137 12.11 -11.69 -13.56
C ASN A 137 11.67 -10.76 -12.42
N THR A 138 11.90 -11.17 -11.16
CA THR A 138 11.49 -10.41 -9.96
C THR A 138 12.62 -9.56 -9.36
N THR A 139 13.56 -9.11 -10.19
CA THR A 139 14.62 -8.18 -9.76
C THR A 139 14.07 -6.76 -9.59
N ASP A 140 14.70 -5.97 -8.73
CA ASP A 140 14.30 -4.56 -8.53
C ASP A 140 14.63 -3.70 -9.75
N GLU A 141 15.67 -4.06 -10.50
CA GLU A 141 16.07 -3.42 -11.75
C GLU A 141 15.01 -3.57 -12.85
N ALA A 142 14.52 -4.80 -13.07
CA ALA A 142 13.46 -5.04 -14.05
C ALA A 142 12.17 -4.30 -13.69
N TYR A 143 11.86 -4.23 -12.39
CA TYR A 143 10.72 -3.47 -11.87
C TYR A 143 10.85 -1.97 -12.13
N GLU A 144 11.95 -1.33 -11.70
CA GLU A 144 12.11 0.11 -11.88
C GLU A 144 12.24 0.49 -13.36
N LYS A 145 12.90 -0.34 -14.19
CA LYS A 145 12.96 -0.13 -15.64
C LYS A 145 11.56 -0.09 -16.26
N PHE A 146 10.69 -1.02 -15.89
CA PHE A 146 9.30 -1.02 -16.35
C PHE A 146 8.54 0.24 -15.87
N MET A 147 8.62 0.57 -14.58
CA MET A 147 7.92 1.72 -14.02
C MET A 147 8.37 3.05 -14.64
N LEU A 148 9.67 3.22 -14.87
CA LEU A 148 10.21 4.41 -15.55
C LEU A 148 9.72 4.54 -16.99
N THR A 149 9.58 3.43 -17.71
CA THR A 149 9.01 3.43 -19.06
C THR A 149 7.54 3.89 -19.03
N GLN A 150 6.75 3.39 -18.06
CA GLN A 150 5.36 3.83 -17.87
C GLN A 150 5.29 5.34 -17.55
N GLU A 151 6.11 5.81 -16.60
CA GLU A 151 6.17 7.23 -16.26
C GLU A 151 6.52 8.11 -17.46
N LYS A 152 7.50 7.72 -18.27
CA LYS A 152 7.88 8.45 -19.48
C LYS A 152 6.75 8.50 -20.51
N ALA A 153 6.07 7.38 -20.73
CA ALA A 153 4.95 7.31 -21.66
C ALA A 153 3.77 8.20 -21.23
N HIS A 154 3.51 8.29 -19.93
CA HIS A 154 2.38 9.05 -19.39
C HIS A 154 2.69 10.54 -19.10
N LYS A 155 3.97 10.90 -18.85
CA LYS A 155 4.41 12.29 -18.69
C LYS A 155 4.55 13.05 -20.02
N ASN A 156 4.69 12.34 -21.15
CA ASN A 156 4.84 12.93 -22.49
C ASN A 156 3.62 12.58 -23.36
N PRO A 157 2.47 13.25 -23.20
CA PRO A 157 1.29 13.00 -24.04
C PRO A 157 1.45 13.46 -25.51
N SER A 158 2.61 13.98 -25.92
CA SER A 158 2.82 14.65 -27.22
C SER A 158 3.54 13.83 -28.30
N SER A 159 3.69 12.50 -28.17
CA SER A 159 4.40 11.70 -29.20
C SER A 159 3.66 10.46 -29.71
N ILE A 160 2.36 10.34 -29.49
CA ILE A 160 1.54 9.30 -30.15
C ILE A 160 0.31 9.96 -30.79
N VAL A 161 0.57 10.83 -31.74
CA VAL A 161 -0.31 11.06 -32.89
C VAL A 161 0.62 11.01 -34.09
N ASN A 162 0.76 9.83 -34.68
CA ASN A 162 1.14 9.59 -36.08
C ASN A 162 1.30 8.08 -36.31
N GLN A 163 0.18 7.43 -36.63
CA GLN A 163 0.01 6.55 -37.80
C GLN A 163 -1.46 6.13 -37.89
#